data_AF-A0A937GE86-F1
#
_entry.id   AF-A0A937GE86-F1
#
_cell.length_a   1.000
_cell.length_b   1.000
_cell.length_c   1.000
_cell.angle_alpha   90.00
_cell.angle_beta   90.00
_cell.angle_gamma   90.00
#
_symmetry.space_group_name_H-M   'P 1'
#
loop_
_entity.id
_entity.type
_entity.pdbx_description
1 polymer ?
#
loop_
_entity_poly.entity_id
_entity_poly.type
_entity_poly.pdbx_seq_one_letter_code
_entity_poly.pdbx_strand_id
1 'polypeptide(L)' 'MSEVDTSALQYVFPAELLKYFSIVQSGIKTDKPTGEDYLEVVFEEKNDLPDGYSRDDYESKGFFGSSPFYGERG' A
#
# COMPACT_ATOMS: atom_id res chain seq x y z
N MET A 1 -9.84 3.47 -22.77
CA MET A 1 -9.41 4.08 -21.49
C MET A 1 -7.97 4.46 -21.67
N SER A 2 -7.63 5.75 -21.53
CA SER A 2 -6.28 6.23 -21.77
C SER A 2 -5.39 5.78 -20.61
N GLU A 3 -4.58 4.76 -20.82
CA GLU A 3 -3.51 4.40 -19.87
C GLU A 3 -2.55 5.58 -19.79
N VAL A 4 -2.43 6.13 -18.59
CA VAL A 4 -1.42 7.15 -18.31
C VAL A 4 -0.12 6.41 -18.08
N ASP A 5 0.90 6.75 -18.86
CA ASP A 5 2.22 6.12 -18.76
C ASP A 5 2.82 6.41 -17.38
N THR A 6 2.87 5.38 -16.54
CA THR A 6 3.37 5.43 -15.16
C THR A 6 4.81 5.91 -15.09
N SER A 7 5.58 5.73 -16.17
CA SER A 7 6.96 6.20 -16.26
C SER A 7 7.08 7.71 -16.30
N ALA A 8 6.06 8.45 -16.73
CA ALA A 8 6.06 9.91 -16.69
C ALA A 8 5.74 10.45 -15.28
N LEU A 9 4.93 9.71 -14.51
CA LEU A 9 4.49 10.11 -13.18
C LEU A 9 5.66 10.21 -12.19
N GLN A 10 6.73 9.42 -12.38
CA GLN A 10 7.92 9.50 -11.53
C GLN A 10 8.61 10.88 -11.55
N TYR A 11 8.37 11.70 -12.58
CA TYR A 11 8.92 13.05 -12.70
C TYR A 11 8.00 14.13 -12.12
N VAL A 12 6.73 13.81 -11.88
CA VAL A 12 5.74 14.73 -11.31
C VAL A 12 5.78 14.67 -9.79
N PHE A 13 6.01 13.49 -9.23
CA PHE A 13 6.02 13.29 -7.78
C PHE A 13 7.40 13.52 -7.17
N PRO A 14 7.46 13.96 -5.90
CA PRO A 14 8.73 14.13 -5.18
C PRO A 14 9.53 12.82 -5.11
N ALA A 15 10.84 12.90 -5.35
CA ALA A 15 11.73 11.76 -5.26
C ALA A 15 11.73 11.11 -3.86
N GLU A 16 11.52 11.92 -2.80
CA GLU A 16 11.40 11.43 -1.43
C GLU A 16 10.18 10.51 -1.23
N LEU A 17 9.08 10.77 -1.92
CA LEU A 17 7.90 9.91 -1.89
C LEU A 17 8.19 8.59 -2.61
N LEU A 18 8.78 8.66 -3.80
CA LEU A 18 9.11 7.49 -4.62
C LEU A 18 10.22 6.62 -4.02
N LYS A 19 10.97 7.15 -3.07
CA LYS A 19 11.95 6.40 -2.29
C LYS A 19 11.28 5.32 -1.44
N TYR A 20 10.17 5.64 -0.79
CA TYR A 20 9.46 4.76 0.13
C TYR A 20 8.21 4.13 -0.47
N PHE A 21 7.69 4.68 -1.56
CA PHE A 21 6.47 4.21 -2.21
C PHE A 21 6.69 3.91 -3.68
N SER A 22 5.95 2.92 -4.19
CA SER A 22 5.89 2.56 -5.61
C SER A 22 4.53 2.94 -6.18
N ILE A 23 4.50 3.47 -7.40
CA ILE A 23 3.23 3.70 -8.11
C ILE A 23 2.74 2.36 -8.65
N VAL A 24 1.58 1.90 -8.18
CA VAL A 24 1.01 0.60 -8.56
C VAL A 24 -0.14 0.74 -9.56
N GLN A 25 -0.78 1.92 -9.60
CA GLN A 25 -1.89 2.18 -10.51
C GLN A 25 -1.97 3.68 -10.83
N SER A 26 -2.33 4.00 -12.06
CA SER A 26 -2.72 5.36 -12.44
C SER A 26 -3.84 5.33 -13.46
N GLY A 27 -4.76 6.30 -13.39
CA GLY A 27 -5.83 6.41 -14.35
C GLY A 27 -6.60 7.71 -14.24
N ILE A 28 -7.20 8.14 -15.35
CA ILE A 28 -8.13 9.27 -15.36
C ILE A 28 -9.49 8.79 -14.83
N LYS A 29 -10.02 9.52 -13.86
CA LYS A 29 -11.35 9.33 -13.30
C LYS A 29 -12.16 10.61 -13.46
N THR A 30 -13.45 10.46 -13.65
CA THR A 30 -14.38 11.61 -13.73
C THR A 30 -15.11 11.73 -12.41
N ASP A 31 -15.02 12.90 -11.79
CA ASP A 31 -15.79 13.22 -10.59
C ASP A 31 -17.26 13.39 -10.99
N LYS A 32 -18.14 12.53 -10.45
CA LYS A 32 -19.57 12.53 -10.79
C LYS A 32 -20.30 13.82 -10.40
N PRO A 33 -20.05 14.44 -9.22
CA PRO A 33 -20.77 15.67 -8.85
C PRO A 33 -20.34 16.91 -9.64
N THR A 34 -19.06 17.05 -10.00
CA THR A 34 -18.56 18.23 -10.75
C THR A 34 -18.46 18.01 -12.26
N GLY A 35 -18.36 16.76 -12.71
CA GLY A 35 -18.09 16.39 -14.10
C GLY A 35 -16.65 16.62 -14.53
N GLU A 36 -15.75 16.95 -13.61
CA GLU A 36 -14.34 17.21 -13.91
C GLU A 36 -13.51 15.91 -13.94
N ASP A 37 -12.61 15.82 -14.92
CA ASP A 37 -11.67 14.72 -15.02
C ASP A 37 -10.43 14.99 -14.16
N TYR A 38 -10.04 14.01 -13.35
CA TYR A 38 -8.85 14.06 -12.50
C TYR A 38 -7.97 12.82 -12.71
N LEU A 39 -6.68 12.98 -12.44
CA LEU A 39 -5.71 11.89 -12.46
C LEU A 39 -5.64 11.25 -11.07
N GLU A 40 -6.08 10.00 -10.96
CA GLU A 40 -5.86 9.20 -9.77
C GLU A 40 -4.55 8.42 -9.90
N VAL A 41 -3.73 8.46 -8.85
CA VAL A 41 -2.48 7.72 -8.74
C VAL A 41 -2.46 7.01 -7.40
N VAL A 42 -2.28 5.69 -7.42
CA VAL A 42 -2.25 4.84 -6.22
C VAL A 42 -0.81 4.45 -5.93
N PHE A 43 -0.43 4.62 -4.66
CA PHE A 43 0.90 4.31 -4.14
C PHE A 43 0.83 3.15 -3.17
N GLU A 44 1.81 2.25 -3.25
CA GLU A 44 2.03 1.18 -2.28
C GLU A 44 3.38 1.38 -1.57
N GLU A 45 3.40 1.18 -0.26
CA GLU A 45 4.61 1.34 0.55
C GLU A 45 5.58 0.16 0.33
N LYS A 46 6.86 0.49 0.11
CA LYS A 46 7.97 -0.47 0.05
C LYS A 46 8.30 -0.92 1.47
N ASN A 47 7.60 -1.94 1.93
CA ASN A 47 7.88 -2.64 3.19
C ASN A 47 8.85 -3.81 2.99
N ASP A 48 9.91 -3.59 2.20
CA ASP A 48 10.92 -4.61 1.96
C ASP A 48 11.89 -4.66 3.14
N LEU A 49 11.98 -5.83 3.76
CA LEU A 49 12.96 -6.08 4.81
C LEU A 49 14.35 -6.22 4.22
N PRO A 50 15.39 -5.68 4.88
CA PRO A 50 16.75 -5.91 4.44
C PRO A 50 17.10 -7.40 4.41
N ASP A 51 17.96 -7.81 3.48
CA ASP A 51 18.42 -9.20 3.35
C ASP A 51 19.00 -9.71 4.67
N GLY A 52 18.49 -10.86 5.12
CA GLY A 52 18.90 -11.50 6.38
C GLY A 52 18.00 -11.21 7.58
N TYR A 53 16.96 -10.39 7.43
CA TYR A 53 15.93 -10.18 8.45
C TYR A 53 14.64 -10.92 8.09
N SER A 54 14.14 -11.75 9.01
CA SER A 54 12.87 -12.44 8.80
C SER A 54 11.70 -11.49 9.04
N ARG A 55 10.68 -11.56 8.18
CA ARG A 55 9.42 -10.82 8.35
C ARG A 55 8.71 -11.16 9.66
N ASP A 56 8.88 -12.40 10.13
CA ASP A 56 8.35 -12.90 11.40
C ASP A 56 8.94 -12.19 12.64
N ASP A 57 10.09 -11.53 12.50
CA ASP A 57 10.74 -10.81 13.60
C ASP A 57 10.22 -9.37 13.75
N TYR A 58 9.56 -8.83 12.72
CA TYR A 58 9.08 -7.44 12.66
C TYR A 58 7.58 -7.31 12.50
N GLU A 59 6.89 -8.35 12.00
CA GLU A 59 5.44 -8.44 12.16
C GLU A 59 5.15 -8.44 13.65
N SER A 60 4.46 -7.37 14.10
CA SER A 60 4.08 -7.21 15.49
C SER A 60 3.48 -8.53 15.95
N LYS A 61 4.15 -9.22 16.87
CA LYS A 61 3.57 -10.37 17.57
C LYS A 61 2.34 -9.82 18.24
N GLY A 62 1.20 -9.98 17.57
CA GLY A 62 -0.08 -9.51 18.07
C GLY A 62 -0.19 -9.94 19.51
N PHE A 63 -0.76 -9.09 20.36
CA PHE A 63 -1.09 -9.45 21.74
C PHE A 63 -2.13 -10.59 21.72
N PHE A 64 -1.74 -11.80 21.32
CA PHE A 64 -2.43 -13.03 21.65
C PHE A 64 -2.06 -13.39 23.09
N GLY A 65 -2.39 -12.48 24.00
CA GLY A 65 -2.58 -12.78 25.40
C GLY A 65 -3.90 -13.53 25.53
N SER A 66 -3.80 -14.86 25.43
CA SER A 66 -4.77 -15.86 25.91
C SER A 66 -6.22 -15.74 25.41
N SER A 67 -6.55 -16.50 24.37
CA SER A 67 -7.88 -17.12 24.32
C SER A 67 -8.02 -18.03 25.54
N PRO A 68 -8.96 -17.81 26.47
CA PRO A 68 -9.25 -18.84 27.46
C PRO A 68 -9.88 -20.00 26.68
N PHE A 69 -9.20 -21.14 26.69
CA PHE A 69 -9.80 -22.38 26.24
C PHE A 69 -11.10 -22.59 27.03
N TYR A 70 -12.24 -22.56 26.33
CA TYR A 70 -13.45 -23.22 26.81
C TYR A 70 -13.18 -24.72 26.76
N GLY A 71 -12.62 -25.25 27.84
CA GLY A 71 -12.58 -26.69 28.09
C GLY A 71 -13.97 -27.14 28.56
N GLU A 72 -14.80 -27.59 27.63
CA GLU A 72 -15.91 -28.46 27.98
C GLU A 72 -15.37 -29.86 28.31
N ARG A 73 -15.86 -30.39 29.45
CA ARG A 73 -15.94 -31.80 29.89
C ARG A 73 -14.81 -32.39 30.75
N GLY A 74 -15.19 -32.58 32.01
CA GLY A 74 -14.81 -33.66 32.92
C GLY A 74 -15.92 -33.82 33.95
#